data_AF-A0A9E6CZH4-F1
#
_entry.id   AF-A0A9E6CZH4-F1
#
_cell.length_a   1.000
_cell.length_b   1.000
_cell.length_c   1.000
_cell.angle_alpha   90.00
_cell.angle_beta   90.00
_cell.angle_gamma   90.00
#
_symmetry.space_group_name_H-M   'P 1'
#
loop_
_entity.id
_entity.type
_entity.pdbx_description
1 polymer ?
#
loop_
_entity_poly.entity_id
_entity_poly.type
_entity_poly.pdbx_seq_one_letter_code
_entity_poly.pdbx_strand_id
1 'polypeptide(L)'
;MPESNAPPKLSAKLLKYFQFFVSTSNKSMLHPNDWGKFYNFISHAHSLRSKLLESDIKRLLVQEGFREEYASQLADVYDHGRRIIRVYNGSIPDGAVDEGRAAYERRIEQERNGAVNNRYGR
;
A
#
# COMPACT_ATOMS: atom_id res chain seq x y z
N MET A 1 -6.66 -18.52 -17.89
CA MET A 1 -5.38 -17.89 -18.30
C MET A 1 -4.25 -18.70 -17.68
N PRO A 2 -3.25 -19.17 -18.42
CA PRO A 2 -2.15 -19.91 -17.81
C PRO A 2 -1.30 -18.93 -16.98
N GLU A 3 -1.20 -19.16 -15.68
CA GLU A 3 -0.32 -18.39 -14.81
C GLU A 3 1.13 -18.64 -15.24
N SER A 4 1.85 -17.58 -15.55
CA SER A 4 3.28 -17.65 -15.89
C SER A 4 4.05 -18.26 -14.72
N ASN A 5 4.68 -19.43 -14.94
CA ASN A 5 5.56 -20.10 -13.97
C ASN A 5 6.81 -19.30 -13.59
N ALA A 6 7.14 -18.20 -14.30
CA ALA A 6 8.26 -17.35 -13.96
C ALA A 6 7.98 -16.57 -12.65
N PRO A 7 8.96 -16.44 -11.74
CA PRO A 7 8.80 -15.64 -10.53
C PRO A 7 8.54 -14.17 -10.91
N PRO A 8 7.65 -13.48 -10.17
CA PRO A 8 7.33 -12.09 -10.45
C PRO A 8 8.56 -11.21 -10.28
N LYS A 9 8.84 -10.35 -11.28
CA LYS A 9 10.09 -9.59 -11.33
C LYS A 9 10.01 -8.35 -10.45
N LEU A 10 10.69 -8.40 -9.30
CA LEU A 10 10.93 -7.25 -8.43
C LEU A 10 11.93 -6.29 -9.09
N SER A 11 11.70 -4.97 -8.95
CA SER A 11 12.75 -3.98 -9.28
C SER A 11 13.90 -4.12 -8.27
N ALA A 12 15.14 -3.80 -8.67
CA ALA A 12 16.31 -3.93 -7.78
C ALA A 12 16.15 -3.18 -6.45
N LYS A 13 15.53 -1.99 -6.50
CA LYS A 13 15.23 -1.20 -5.29
C LYS A 13 14.23 -1.91 -4.38
N LEU A 14 13.14 -2.44 -4.94
CA LEU A 14 12.11 -3.12 -4.16
C LEU A 14 12.59 -4.47 -3.62
N LEU A 15 13.42 -5.18 -4.40
CA LEU A 15 14.07 -6.43 -4.00
C LEU A 15 14.89 -6.25 -2.73
N LYS A 16 15.60 -5.13 -2.55
CA LYS A 16 16.36 -4.84 -1.32
C LYS A 16 15.47 -4.87 -0.07
N TYR A 17 14.30 -4.23 -0.12
CA TYR A 17 13.37 -4.21 1.02
C TYR A 17 12.73 -5.57 1.27
N PHE A 18 12.38 -6.27 0.19
CA PHE A 18 11.85 -7.63 0.29
C PHE A 18 12.87 -8.57 0.93
N GLN A 19 14.11 -8.58 0.42
CA GLN A 19 15.20 -9.41 0.95
C GLN A 19 15.54 -9.09 2.40
N PHE A 20 15.58 -7.80 2.76
CA PHE A 20 15.79 -7.39 4.15
C PHE A 20 14.70 -7.93 5.09
N PHE A 21 13.44 -7.91 4.65
CA PHE A 21 12.33 -8.50 5.39
C PHE A 21 12.50 -10.03 5.52
N VAL A 22 12.60 -10.78 4.42
CA VAL A 22 12.58 -12.25 4.46
C VAL A 22 13.82 -12.88 5.11
N SER A 23 14.99 -12.23 5.01
CA SER A 23 16.24 -12.69 5.64
C SER A 23 16.26 -12.57 7.15
N THR A 24 15.46 -11.65 7.72
CA THR A 24 15.49 -11.34 9.16
C THR A 24 14.22 -11.72 9.90
N SER A 25 13.21 -12.21 9.18
CA SER A 25 11.91 -12.53 9.76
C SER A 25 11.78 -14.01 10.12
N ASN A 26 11.01 -14.28 11.16
CA ASN A 26 10.61 -15.65 11.45
C ASN A 26 9.55 -16.12 10.43
N LYS A 27 9.89 -17.15 9.66
CA LYS A 27 9.07 -17.69 8.55
C LYS A 27 7.85 -18.48 8.99
N SER A 28 7.76 -18.84 10.27
CA SER A 28 6.61 -19.55 10.84
C SER A 28 5.56 -18.58 11.39
N MET A 29 6.00 -17.46 11.96
CA MET A 29 5.14 -16.40 12.49
C MET A 29 5.99 -15.14 12.70
N LEU A 30 5.56 -14.02 12.12
CA LEU A 30 6.25 -12.73 12.27
C LEU A 30 6.24 -12.25 13.73
N HIS A 31 7.41 -11.87 14.23
CA HIS A 31 7.51 -11.15 15.49
C HIS A 31 6.97 -9.71 15.32
N PRO A 32 6.48 -9.02 16.37
CA PRO A 32 6.12 -7.60 16.31
C PRO A 32 7.11 -6.70 15.56
N ASN A 33 8.41 -6.96 15.69
CA ASN A 33 9.48 -6.19 15.03
C ASN A 33 9.59 -6.47 13.51
N ASP A 34 9.14 -7.64 13.05
CA ASP A 34 9.19 -8.01 11.64
C ASP A 34 8.08 -7.34 10.84
N TRP A 35 6.93 -7.08 11.49
CA TRP A 35 5.82 -6.33 10.90
C TRP A 35 6.24 -4.95 10.41
N GLY A 36 7.07 -4.22 11.17
CA GLY A 36 7.59 -2.93 10.73
C GLY A 36 8.39 -3.02 9.43
N LYS A 37 9.18 -4.08 9.24
CA LYS A 37 9.94 -4.33 8.01
C LYS A 37 9.01 -4.66 6.84
N PHE A 38 7.97 -5.44 7.11
CA PHE A 38 6.96 -5.80 6.11
C PHE A 38 6.15 -4.57 5.64
N TYR A 39 5.71 -3.72 6.57
CA TYR A 39 5.03 -2.46 6.23
C TYR A 39 5.95 -1.50 5.47
N ASN A 40 7.24 -1.45 5.81
CA ASN A 40 8.21 -0.70 5.02
C ASN A 40 8.29 -1.22 3.57
N PHE A 41 8.32 -2.54 3.37
CA PHE A 41 8.26 -3.12 2.04
C PHE A 41 6.96 -2.74 1.29
N ILE A 42 5.79 -2.84 1.93
CA ILE A 42 4.49 -2.44 1.34
C ILE A 42 4.50 -0.97 0.92
N SER A 43 4.98 -0.08 1.79
CA SER A 43 5.07 1.35 1.52
C SER A 43 5.96 1.64 0.30
N HIS A 44 7.15 1.05 0.24
CA HIS A 44 8.05 1.22 -0.91
C HIS A 44 7.49 0.58 -2.19
N ALA A 45 6.80 -0.55 -2.09
CA ALA A 45 6.11 -1.15 -3.24
C ALA A 45 5.04 -0.21 -3.80
N HIS A 46 4.30 0.48 -2.92
CA HIS A 46 3.32 1.50 -3.31
C HIS A 46 3.99 2.72 -3.95
N SER A 47 4.98 3.34 -3.28
CA SER A 47 5.68 4.53 -3.79
C SER A 47 6.36 4.30 -5.14
N LEU A 48 6.89 3.09 -5.37
CA LEU A 48 7.50 2.70 -6.65
C LEU A 48 6.47 2.28 -7.71
N ARG A 49 5.17 2.41 -7.43
CA ARG A 49 4.06 1.98 -8.32
C ARG A 49 4.23 0.55 -8.82
N SER A 50 4.65 -0.34 -7.94
CA SER A 50 4.87 -1.75 -8.27
C SER A 50 3.59 -2.40 -8.79
N LYS A 51 3.75 -3.26 -9.82
CA LYS A 51 2.67 -4.06 -10.40
C LYS A 51 2.46 -5.41 -9.70
N LEU A 52 3.16 -5.65 -8.59
CA LEU A 52 2.99 -6.89 -7.82
C LEU A 52 1.55 -7.04 -7.35
N LEU A 53 0.99 -8.20 -7.64
CA LEU A 53 -0.30 -8.63 -7.17
C LEU A 53 -0.15 -9.38 -5.84
N GLU A 54 -1.26 -9.59 -5.15
CA GLU A 54 -1.34 -10.44 -3.96
C GLU A 54 -0.76 -11.84 -4.22
N SER A 55 -1.16 -12.48 -5.34
CA SER A 55 -0.67 -13.79 -5.75
C SER A 55 0.84 -13.83 -6.00
N ASP A 56 1.42 -12.74 -6.50
CA ASP A 56 2.87 -12.60 -6.68
C ASP A 56 3.59 -12.60 -5.33
N ILE A 57 3.05 -11.87 -4.35
CA ILE A 57 3.61 -11.81 -2.99
C ILE A 57 3.52 -13.17 -2.31
N LYS A 58 2.37 -13.86 -2.40
CA LYS A 58 2.22 -15.23 -1.88
C LYS A 58 3.31 -16.14 -2.46
N ARG A 59 3.49 -16.15 -3.78
CA ARG A 59 4.51 -16.98 -4.45
C ARG A 59 5.93 -16.65 -4.00
N LEU A 60 6.27 -15.37 -3.90
CA LEU A 60 7.59 -14.93 -3.44
C LEU A 60 7.85 -15.36 -1.99
N LEU A 61 6.87 -15.25 -1.10
CA LEU A 61 7.01 -15.67 0.30
C LEU A 61 7.17 -17.19 0.43
N VAL A 62 6.40 -17.97 -0.34
CA VAL A 62 6.55 -19.44 -0.37
C VAL A 62 7.95 -19.84 -0.88
N GLN A 63 8.47 -19.17 -1.90
CA GLN A 63 9.84 -19.39 -2.41
C GLN A 63 10.91 -19.09 -1.36
N GLU A 64 10.66 -18.11 -0.49
CA GLU A 64 11.55 -17.77 0.62
C GLU A 64 11.35 -18.69 1.84
N GLY A 65 10.49 -19.70 1.76
CA GLY A 65 10.30 -20.73 2.79
C GLY A 65 9.25 -20.41 3.85
N PHE A 66 8.36 -19.44 3.60
CA PHE A 66 7.17 -19.26 4.43
C PHE A 66 6.17 -20.39 4.15
N ARG A 67 5.45 -20.83 5.19
CA ARG A 67 4.35 -21.80 5.04
C ARG A 67 3.27 -21.21 4.14
N GLU A 68 2.67 -22.03 3.28
CA GLU A 68 1.74 -21.54 2.26
C GLU A 68 0.54 -20.79 2.84
N GLU A 69 -0.06 -21.32 3.91
CA GLU A 69 -1.21 -20.69 4.56
C GLU A 69 -0.82 -19.32 5.13
N TYR A 70 0.38 -19.23 5.71
CA TYR A 70 0.87 -18.00 6.30
C TYR A 70 1.29 -16.97 5.24
N ALA A 71 1.90 -17.43 4.15
CA ALA A 71 2.21 -16.61 2.98
C ALA A 71 0.94 -16.01 2.36
N SER A 72 -0.17 -16.75 2.34
CA SER A 72 -1.48 -16.25 1.90
C SER A 72 -1.96 -15.10 2.80
N GLN A 73 -1.92 -15.29 4.12
CA GLN A 73 -2.32 -14.24 5.08
C GLN A 73 -1.47 -12.97 4.94
N LEU A 74 -0.14 -13.12 4.76
CA LEU A 74 0.74 -11.99 4.55
C LEU A 74 0.46 -11.28 3.22
N ALA A 75 0.12 -12.02 2.17
CA ALA A 75 -0.27 -11.46 0.88
C ALA A 75 -1.57 -10.64 1.00
N ASP A 76 -2.57 -11.12 1.75
CA ASP A 76 -3.80 -10.37 2.04
C ASP A 76 -3.49 -9.05 2.75
N VAL A 77 -2.60 -9.09 3.75
CA VAL A 77 -2.15 -7.89 4.48
C VAL A 77 -1.41 -6.92 3.54
N TYR A 78 -0.62 -7.43 2.60
CA TYR A 78 0.04 -6.62 1.58
C TYR A 78 -0.98 -5.87 0.71
N ASP A 79 -1.98 -6.56 0.17
CA ASP A 79 -3.00 -5.93 -0.68
C ASP A 79 -3.81 -4.91 0.11
N HIS A 80 -4.24 -5.28 1.32
CA HIS A 80 -4.97 -4.37 2.21
C HIS A 80 -4.15 -3.11 2.54
N GLY A 81 -2.88 -3.28 2.89
CA GLY A 81 -1.97 -2.16 3.14
C GLY A 81 -1.80 -1.23 1.94
N ARG A 82 -1.72 -1.77 0.72
CA ARG A 82 -1.67 -0.94 -0.51
C ARG A 82 -2.95 -0.17 -0.76
N ARG A 83 -4.11 -0.77 -0.48
CA ARG A 83 -5.42 -0.09 -0.60
C ARG A 83 -5.55 1.05 0.41
N ILE A 84 -5.15 0.82 1.66
CA ILE A 84 -5.11 1.86 2.70
C ILE A 84 -4.25 3.04 2.21
N ILE A 85 -3.01 2.79 1.80
CA ILE A 85 -2.11 3.88 1.37
C ILE A 85 -2.72 4.65 0.19
N ARG A 86 -3.38 3.97 -0.77
CA ARG A 86 -4.07 4.63 -1.89
C ARG A 86 -5.18 5.58 -1.42
N VAL A 87 -6.02 5.14 -0.49
CA VAL A 87 -7.12 5.94 0.07
C VAL A 87 -6.58 7.15 0.84
N TYR A 88 -5.57 6.96 1.68
CA TYR A 88 -5.04 8.03 2.55
C TYR A 88 -4.08 8.99 1.84
N ASN A 89 -3.38 8.58 0.79
CA ASN A 89 -2.51 9.47 -0.01
C ASN A 89 -3.24 10.18 -1.16
N GLY A 90 -4.57 10.23 -1.16
CA GLY A 90 -5.36 10.99 -2.14
C GLY A 90 -5.22 10.52 -3.59
N SER A 91 -4.73 9.28 -3.82
CA SER A 91 -4.68 8.71 -5.17
C SER A 91 -6.01 8.03 -5.46
N ILE A 92 -6.99 8.87 -5.81
CA ILE A 92 -8.29 8.47 -6.37
C ILE A 92 -8.06 7.42 -7.46
N PRO A 93 -8.71 6.25 -7.41
CA PRO A 93 -8.64 5.27 -8.49
C PRO A 93 -9.05 5.91 -9.82
N ASP A 94 -8.33 5.60 -10.89
CA ASP A 94 -8.67 6.04 -12.25
C ASP A 94 -10.12 5.57 -12.54
N GLY A 95 -11.07 6.51 -12.57
CA GLY A 95 -12.50 6.26 -12.76
C GLY A 95 -13.42 6.41 -11.53
N ALA A 96 -12.91 6.68 -10.32
CA ALA A 96 -13.75 7.03 -9.18
C ALA A 96 -13.96 8.55 -9.13
N VAL A 97 -15.21 9.03 -9.25
CA VAL A 97 -15.51 10.46 -9.14
C VAL A 97 -15.19 10.96 -7.72
N ASP A 98 -14.32 11.96 -7.66
CA ASP A 98 -13.78 12.53 -6.42
C ASP A 98 -14.75 13.53 -5.77
N GLU A 99 -15.92 13.04 -5.35
CA GLU A 99 -16.90 13.86 -4.62
C GLU A 99 -16.38 14.30 -3.25
N GLY A 100 -15.50 13.49 -2.64
CA GLY A 100 -14.95 13.74 -1.31
C GLY A 100 -13.98 14.92 -1.27
N ARG A 101 -13.02 14.99 -2.20
CA ARG A 101 -12.10 16.13 -2.29
C ARG A 101 -12.81 17.40 -2.74
N ALA A 102 -13.74 17.29 -3.71
CA ALA A 102 -14.55 18.43 -4.11
C ALA A 102 -15.43 18.95 -2.96
N ALA A 103 -15.96 18.08 -2.10
CA ALA A 103 -16.69 18.48 -0.90
C ALA A 103 -15.77 19.15 0.14
N TYR A 104 -14.56 18.63 0.34
CA TYR A 104 -13.57 19.22 1.24
C TYR A 104 -13.11 20.60 0.76
N GLU A 105 -12.76 20.74 -0.52
CA GLU A 105 -12.34 22.00 -1.12
C GLU A 105 -13.47 23.04 -1.09
N ARG A 106 -14.73 22.63 -1.38
CA ARG A 106 -15.91 23.51 -1.22
C ARG A 106 -16.09 23.99 0.22
N ARG A 107 -15.84 23.13 1.21
CA ARG A 107 -15.94 23.48 2.63
C ARG A 107 -14.87 24.51 3.02
N ILE A 108 -13.61 24.30 2.60
CA ILE A 108 -12.52 25.25 2.85
C ILE A 108 -12.79 26.61 2.17
N GLU A 109 -13.33 26.61 0.96
CA GLU A 109 -13.68 27.85 0.23
C GLU A 109 -14.83 28.60 0.92
N GLN A 110 -15.85 27.90 1.41
CA GLN A 110 -16.96 28.51 2.17
C GLN A 110 -16.49 29.10 3.50
N GLU A 111 -15.61 28.40 4.22
CA GLU A 111 -15.03 28.88 5.48
C GLU A 111 -14.13 30.12 5.23
N ARG A 112 -13.37 30.13 4.13
CA ARG A 112 -12.56 31.29 3.72
C ARG A 112 -13.41 32.50 3.33
N ASN A 113 -14.48 32.28 2.56
CA ASN A 113 -15.36 33.37 2.10
C ASN A 113 -16.29 33.89 3.21
N GLY A 114 -16.68 33.04 4.16
CA GLY A 114 -17.39 33.44 5.37
C GLY A 114 -16.54 34.33 6.30
N ALA A 115 -15.24 34.05 6.39
CA ALA A 115 -14.31 34.87 7.16
C ALA A 115 -14.04 36.25 6.53
N VAL A 116 -14.16 36.38 5.19
CA VAL A 116 -13.97 37.66 4.47
C VAL A 116 -15.20 38.56 4.62
N ASN A 117 -16.42 38.01 4.56
CA ASN A 117 -17.65 38.81 4.71
C ASN A 117 -17.85 39.40 6.11
N ASN A 118 -17.17 38.87 7.14
CA ASN A 118 -17.25 39.38 8.51
C ASN A 118 -16.25 40.53 8.82
N ARG A 119 -15.36 40.89 7.88
CA ARG A 119 -14.41 42.01 8.05
C ARG A 119 -14.80 43.33 7.36
N TYR A 120 -15.84 43.32 6.52
CA TYR A 120 -16.30 44.52 5.80
C TYR A 120 -17.76 44.89 6.06
N GLY A 121 -18.40 44.30 7.07
CA GLY A 121 -19.76 44.63 7.48
C GLY A 121 -19.78 45.43 8.79
N ARG A 122 -19.50 46.73 8.73
CA ARG A 122 -19.93 47.71 9.74
C ARG A 122 -20.27 49.03 9.09
#